data_AF-A0A7S1N1M3-F1
#
_entry.id   AF-A0A7S1N1M3-F1
#
_cell.length_a   1.000
_cell.length_b   1.000
_cell.length_c   1.000
_cell.angle_alpha   90.00
_cell.angle_beta   90.00
_cell.angle_gamma   90.00
#
_symmetry.space_group_name_H-M   'P 1'
#
loop_
_entity.id
_entity.type
_entity.pdbx_description
1 polymer ?
#
loop_
_entity_poly.entity_id
_entity_poly.type
_entity_poly.pdbx_seq_one_letter_code
_entity_poly.pdbx_strand_id
1 'polypeptide(L)'
;ILELWLTGAGARDVEEATDEEIVDACMYVIRQSTGFEPGVVPSRPVSILRSTWVGSPFSRMAYSFVPAGSSGDVVDALAAPVPAGSSGTGLFFAGEATHRKFYSTTHGAYLSGVREAQRLVDLRRTS
;
A
#
# COMPACT_ATOMS: atom_id res chain seq x y z
N ILE A 1 -5.73 3.70 -22.83
CA ILE A 1 -5.87 3.12 -21.48
C ILE A 1 -6.22 4.26 -20.55
N LEU A 2 -7.24 4.11 -19.72
CA LEU A 2 -7.59 5.07 -18.67
C LEU A 2 -7.29 4.42 -17.32
N GLU A 3 -6.72 5.20 -16.41
CA GLU A 3 -6.43 4.78 -15.04
C GLU A 3 -7.26 5.63 -14.09
N LEU A 4 -7.87 4.97 -13.11
CA LEU A 4 -8.78 5.59 -12.16
C LEU A 4 -8.31 5.25 -10.75
N TRP A 5 -8.28 6.26 -9.89
CA TRP A 5 -7.84 6.14 -8.51
C TRP A 5 -9.04 6.16 -7.59
N LEU A 6 -9.15 5.14 -6.76
CA LEU A 6 -10.17 5.03 -5.73
C LEU A 6 -9.48 5.04 -4.37
N THR A 7 -9.93 5.92 -3.49
CA THR A 7 -9.28 6.19 -2.20
C THR A 7 -10.33 6.28 -1.10
N GLY A 8 -9.90 6.22 0.16
CA GLY A 8 -10.79 6.32 1.31
C GLY A 8 -11.80 5.18 1.36
N ALA A 9 -13.05 5.49 1.74
CA ALA A 9 -14.12 4.49 1.85
C ALA A 9 -14.39 3.77 0.53
N GLY A 10 -14.40 4.51 -0.59
CA GLY A 10 -14.69 3.95 -1.92
C GLY A 10 -13.67 2.92 -2.40
N ALA A 11 -12.46 2.87 -1.83
CA ALA A 11 -11.49 1.82 -2.14
C ALA A 11 -11.94 0.44 -1.62
N ARG A 12 -12.68 0.38 -0.50
CA ARG A 12 -13.23 -0.87 0.03
C ARG A 12 -14.50 -1.27 -0.70
N ASP A 13 -15.39 -0.31 -0.91
CA ASP A 13 -16.67 -0.53 -1.57
C ASP A 13 -16.46 -1.12 -2.99
N VAL A 14 -15.43 -0.63 -3.69
CA VAL A 14 -15.08 -1.15 -5.02
C VAL A 14 -14.52 -2.56 -4.99
N GLU A 15 -13.89 -3.03 -3.91
CA GLU A 15 -13.46 -4.44 -3.85
C GLU A 15 -14.64 -5.40 -3.67
N GLU A 16 -15.75 -4.93 -3.10
CA GLU A 16 -16.99 -5.71 -2.91
C GLU A 16 -17.91 -5.68 -4.13
N ALA A 17 -17.80 -4.66 -4.98
CA ALA A 17 -18.59 -4.50 -6.19
C ALA A 17 -18.18 -5.47 -7.32
N THR A 18 -19.11 -5.71 -8.25
CA THR A 18 -18.85 -6.42 -9.50
C THR A 18 -18.13 -5.52 -10.51
N ASP A 19 -17.46 -6.14 -11.48
CA ASP A 19 -16.78 -5.41 -12.55
C ASP A 19 -17.79 -4.60 -13.39
N GLU A 20 -19.01 -5.12 -13.59
CA GLU A 20 -20.09 -4.42 -14.30
C GLU A 20 -20.51 -3.13 -13.60
N GLU A 21 -20.75 -3.17 -12.28
CA GLU A 21 -21.13 -2.00 -11.48
C GLU A 21 -20.05 -0.91 -11.51
N ILE A 22 -18.78 -1.33 -11.41
CA ILE A 22 -17.63 -0.41 -11.48
C ILE A 22 -17.57 0.23 -12.87
N VAL A 23 -17.67 -0.57 -13.95
CA VAL A 23 -17.64 -0.05 -15.31
C VAL A 23 -18.77 0.95 -15.54
N ASP A 24 -19.99 0.65 -15.08
CA ASP A 24 -21.13 1.54 -15.25
C ASP A 24 -20.94 2.87 -14.51
N ALA A 25 -20.48 2.82 -13.26
CA ALA A 25 -20.17 4.00 -12.46
C ALA A 25 -19.05 4.85 -13.10
N CYS A 26 -17.96 4.22 -13.53
CA CYS A 26 -16.84 4.92 -14.16
C CYS A 26 -17.25 5.55 -15.50
N MET A 27 -17.98 4.82 -16.35
CA MET A 27 -18.43 5.33 -17.64
C MET A 27 -19.47 6.45 -17.50
N TYR A 28 -20.31 6.40 -16.46
CA TYR A 28 -21.18 7.51 -16.10
C TYR A 28 -20.37 8.78 -15.81
N VAL A 29 -19.40 8.70 -14.89
CA VAL A 29 -18.55 9.85 -14.52
C VAL A 29 -17.78 10.39 -15.72
N ILE A 30 -17.16 9.53 -16.53
CA ILE A 30 -16.38 9.94 -17.71
C ILE A 30 -17.25 10.73 -18.70
N ARG A 31 -18.48 10.26 -18.98
CA ARG A 31 -19.39 10.97 -19.90
C ARG A 31 -19.81 12.33 -19.37
N GLN A 32 -20.11 12.42 -18.07
CA GLN A 32 -20.50 13.68 -17.45
C GLN A 32 -19.34 14.68 -17.36
N SER A 33 -18.10 14.19 -17.22
CA SER A 33 -16.95 15.05 -16.91
C SER A 33 -16.16 15.51 -18.13
N THR A 34 -16.31 14.87 -19.28
CA THR A 34 -15.46 15.15 -20.45
C THR A 34 -16.01 16.24 -21.37
N GLY A 35 -17.31 16.52 -21.32
CA GLY A 35 -17.96 17.48 -22.23
C GLY A 35 -17.90 17.07 -23.70
N PHE A 36 -17.56 15.81 -23.99
CA PHE A 36 -17.56 15.29 -25.35
C PHE A 36 -18.97 15.11 -25.89
N GLU A 37 -19.11 15.30 -27.19
CA GLU A 37 -20.37 15.06 -27.90
C GLU A 37 -20.86 13.61 -27.69
N PRO A 38 -22.18 13.39 -27.64
CA PRO A 38 -22.76 12.06 -27.54
C PRO A 38 -22.20 11.12 -28.62
N GLY A 39 -21.72 9.94 -28.20
CA GLY A 39 -21.17 8.92 -29.10
C GLY A 39 -19.67 8.97 -29.31
N VAL A 40 -18.97 10.02 -28.86
CA VAL A 40 -17.49 10.08 -28.88
C VAL A 40 -16.89 9.15 -27.82
N VAL A 41 -17.45 9.18 -26.60
CA VAL A 41 -17.05 8.26 -25.54
C VAL A 41 -17.65 6.88 -25.82
N PRO A 42 -16.83 5.81 -25.89
CA PRO A 42 -17.33 4.45 -26.08
C PRO A 42 -18.40 4.05 -25.06
N SER A 43 -19.21 3.04 -25.39
CA SER A 43 -20.24 2.54 -24.46
C SER A 43 -19.63 1.79 -23.26
N ARG A 44 -18.57 1.00 -23.49
CA ARG A 44 -17.84 0.23 -22.48
C ARG A 44 -16.35 0.10 -22.86
N PRO A 45 -15.45 -0.12 -21.88
CA PRO A 45 -14.08 -0.55 -22.17
C PRO A 45 -14.08 -1.99 -22.71
N VAL A 46 -13.02 -2.34 -23.45
CA VAL A 46 -12.80 -3.71 -23.95
C VAL A 46 -12.51 -4.68 -22.79
N SER A 47 -11.79 -4.21 -21.78
CA SER A 47 -11.48 -4.95 -20.56
C SER A 47 -11.23 -4.00 -19.40
N ILE A 48 -11.38 -4.52 -18.19
CA ILE A 48 -11.02 -3.84 -16.94
C ILE A 48 -10.02 -4.70 -16.18
N LEU A 49 -9.08 -4.04 -15.51
CA LEU A 49 -8.20 -4.64 -14.52
C LEU A 49 -8.28 -3.76 -13.27
N ARG A 50 -8.56 -4.38 -12.12
CA ARG A 50 -8.60 -3.70 -10.83
C ARG A 50 -7.71 -4.42 -9.82
N SER A 51 -7.17 -3.67 -8.88
CA SER A 51 -6.47 -4.20 -7.73
C SER A 51 -7.43 -4.46 -6.57
N THR A 52 -7.18 -5.52 -5.79
CA THR A 52 -7.89 -5.85 -4.54
C THR A 52 -6.90 -5.91 -3.37
N TRP A 53 -6.26 -4.78 -3.07
CA TRP A 53 -5.18 -4.71 -2.08
C TRP A 53 -5.67 -5.01 -0.65
N VAL A 54 -6.89 -4.59 -0.30
CA VAL A 54 -7.46 -4.80 1.04
C VAL A 54 -7.83 -6.27 1.25
N GLY A 55 -8.44 -6.91 0.25
CA GLY A 55 -8.79 -8.33 0.27
C GLY A 55 -7.60 -9.28 0.11
N SER A 56 -6.46 -8.80 -0.42
CA SER A 56 -5.25 -9.61 -0.58
C SER A 56 -4.73 -10.10 0.78
N PRO A 57 -4.62 -11.43 1.00
CA PRO A 57 -4.15 -11.97 2.28
C PRO A 57 -2.70 -11.61 2.60
N PHE A 58 -1.90 -11.25 1.58
CA PHE A 58 -0.49 -10.92 1.70
C PHE A 58 -0.20 -9.42 1.85
N SER A 59 -1.16 -8.55 1.53
CA SER A 59 -0.97 -7.10 1.56
C SER A 59 -1.90 -6.43 2.57
N ARG A 60 -3.20 -6.80 2.57
CA ARG A 60 -4.26 -6.27 3.45
C ARG A 60 -4.47 -4.75 3.40
N MET A 61 -3.70 -4.05 2.57
CA MET A 61 -3.65 -2.60 2.40
C MET A 61 -2.76 -2.31 1.17
N ALA A 62 -2.94 -1.13 0.57
CA ALA A 62 -2.07 -0.67 -0.51
C ALA A 62 -0.69 -0.20 0.01
N TYR A 63 -0.68 0.66 1.03
CA TYR A 63 0.54 1.20 1.66
C TYR A 63 0.24 1.73 3.06
N SER A 64 1.25 1.72 3.93
CA SER A 64 1.15 2.25 5.29
C SER A 64 0.83 3.75 5.32
N PHE A 65 0.24 4.24 6.41
CA PHE A 65 0.10 5.66 6.70
C PHE A 65 0.10 5.90 8.21
N VAL A 66 0.42 7.12 8.65
CA VAL A 66 0.33 7.52 10.05
C VAL A 66 -1.05 8.18 10.27
N PRO A 67 -1.96 7.57 11.05
CA PRO A 67 -3.29 8.12 11.26
C PRO A 67 -3.26 9.48 11.97
N ALA A 68 -4.32 10.28 11.76
CA ALA A 68 -4.50 11.51 12.51
C ALA A 68 -4.50 11.23 14.03
N GLY A 69 -3.76 12.05 14.79
CA GLY A 69 -3.55 11.84 16.23
C GLY A 69 -2.42 10.88 16.59
N SER A 70 -1.74 10.26 15.61
CA SER A 70 -0.51 9.50 15.82
C SER A 70 0.73 10.34 15.50
N SER A 71 1.89 9.90 15.99
CA SER A 71 3.20 10.48 15.65
C SER A 71 4.03 9.49 14.82
N GLY A 72 5.16 9.95 14.28
CA GLY A 72 6.13 9.06 13.63
C GLY A 72 6.72 7.98 14.55
N ASP A 73 6.46 8.05 15.86
CA ASP A 73 7.01 7.11 16.85
C ASP A 73 6.38 5.71 16.69
N VAL A 74 5.20 5.61 16.08
CA VAL A 74 4.61 4.31 15.69
C VAL A 74 5.47 3.59 14.66
N VAL A 75 6.12 4.34 13.75
CA VAL A 75 7.03 3.78 12.74
C VAL A 75 8.34 3.35 13.39
N ASP A 76 8.85 4.12 14.36
CA ASP A 76 10.06 3.75 15.10
C ASP A 76 9.82 2.52 15.98
N ALA A 77 8.64 2.41 16.60
CA ALA A 77 8.24 1.23 17.35
C ALA A 77 8.17 -0.01 16.45
N LEU A 78 7.61 0.11 15.24
CA LEU A 78 7.62 -0.98 14.24
C LEU A 78 9.04 -1.33 13.76
N ALA A 79 9.96 -0.37 13.73
CA ALA A 79 11.35 -0.58 13.32
C ALA A 79 12.25 -1.11 14.44
N ALA A 80 11.76 -1.17 15.68
CA ALA A 80 12.52 -1.63 16.83
C ALA A 80 12.70 -3.16 16.79
N PRO A 81 13.93 -3.67 16.93
CA PRO A 81 14.13 -5.12 17.01
C PRO A 81 13.60 -5.64 18.33
N VAL A 82 13.13 -6.89 18.33
CA VAL A 82 12.82 -7.63 19.56
C VAL A 82 14.08 -8.42 19.94
N PRO A 83 14.71 -8.14 21.09
CA PRO A 83 15.90 -8.86 21.52
C PRO A 83 15.62 -10.35 21.63
N ALA A 84 16.64 -11.17 21.35
CA ALA A 84 16.55 -12.57 21.70
C ALA A 84 16.46 -12.70 23.23
N GLY A 85 15.53 -13.55 23.69
CA GLY A 85 15.62 -14.07 25.05
C GLY A 85 16.81 -15.02 25.19
N SER A 86 16.70 -15.98 26.10
CA SER A 86 17.73 -17.01 26.35
C SER A 86 17.99 -17.99 25.19
N SER A 87 17.37 -17.78 24.02
CA SER A 87 17.18 -18.80 22.98
C SER A 87 17.83 -18.53 21.62
N GLY A 88 18.55 -17.42 21.39
CA GLY A 88 19.32 -17.26 20.14
C GLY A 88 19.38 -15.85 19.53
N THR A 89 19.00 -15.71 18.25
CA THR A 89 19.09 -14.46 17.47
C THR A 89 17.80 -13.63 17.59
N GLY A 90 17.93 -12.30 17.73
CA GLY A 90 16.78 -11.39 17.85
C GLY A 90 15.93 -11.31 16.58
N LEU A 91 14.70 -10.79 16.71
CA LEU A 91 13.79 -10.55 15.59
C LEU A 91 13.93 -9.09 15.12
N PHE A 92 14.09 -8.90 13.82
CA PHE A 92 14.30 -7.60 13.19
C PHE A 92 13.20 -7.35 12.15
N PHE A 93 12.81 -6.09 11.99
CA PHE A 93 11.71 -5.69 11.12
C PHE A 93 12.18 -4.71 10.04
N ALA A 94 11.95 -5.08 8.79
CA ALA A 94 12.15 -4.24 7.62
C ALA A 94 10.85 -4.18 6.80
N GLY A 95 10.77 -3.21 5.90
CA GLY A 95 9.59 -2.94 5.08
C GLY A 95 9.24 -1.46 5.08
N GLU A 96 8.40 -1.06 4.13
CA GLU A 96 8.00 0.34 3.93
C GLU A 96 7.43 0.98 5.21
N ALA A 97 6.65 0.23 5.98
CA ALA A 97 6.06 0.67 7.26
C ALA A 97 7.07 0.88 8.41
N THR A 98 8.37 0.63 8.19
CA THR A 98 9.41 0.73 9.23
C THR A 98 10.42 1.86 8.98
N HIS A 99 10.21 2.70 7.94
CA HIS A 99 11.14 3.78 7.61
C HIS A 99 10.56 5.17 7.92
N ARG A 100 10.92 5.78 9.06
CA ARG A 100 10.32 7.03 9.58
C ARG A 100 10.14 8.15 8.55
N LYS A 101 11.13 8.35 7.68
CA LYS A 101 11.11 9.44 6.68
C LYS A 101 10.43 9.07 5.35
N PHE A 102 10.37 7.78 5.01
CA PHE A 102 10.05 7.32 3.66
C PHE A 102 9.08 6.12 3.68
N TYR A 103 8.19 6.08 4.67
CA TYR A 103 7.10 5.11 4.69
C TYR A 103 6.19 5.30 3.46
N SER A 104 5.43 4.27 3.11
CA SER A 104 4.62 4.18 1.88
C SER A 104 5.41 4.11 0.57
N THR A 105 6.73 3.93 0.61
CA THR A 105 7.58 3.95 -0.60
C THR A 105 8.46 2.72 -0.76
N THR A 106 8.73 2.36 -2.02
CA THR A 106 9.67 1.27 -2.36
C THR A 106 11.09 1.55 -1.89
N HIS A 107 11.57 2.79 -2.01
CA HIS A 107 12.92 3.14 -1.56
C HIS A 107 13.03 3.12 -0.03
N GLY A 108 11.98 3.49 0.70
CA GLY A 108 11.92 3.31 2.16
C GLY A 108 12.00 1.84 2.56
N ALA A 109 11.28 0.95 1.86
CA ALA A 109 11.40 -0.49 2.05
C ALA A 109 12.83 -0.98 1.83
N TYR A 110 13.45 -0.59 0.71
CA TYR A 110 14.84 -0.94 0.41
C TYR A 110 15.81 -0.48 1.50
N LEU A 111 15.75 0.80 1.88
CA LEU A 111 16.63 1.38 2.89
C LEU A 111 16.45 0.72 4.27
N SER A 112 15.21 0.38 4.64
CA SER A 112 14.95 -0.38 5.88
C SER A 112 15.55 -1.79 5.85
N GLY A 113 15.56 -2.45 4.69
CA GLY A 113 16.22 -3.75 4.52
C GLY A 113 17.73 -3.65 4.70
N VAL A 114 18.37 -2.63 4.11
CA VAL A 114 19.80 -2.35 4.32
C VAL A 114 20.10 -2.08 5.80
N ARG A 115 19.24 -1.31 6.49
CA ARG A 115 19.36 -1.01 7.91
C ARG A 115 19.37 -2.27 8.78
N GLU A 116 18.40 -3.18 8.59
CA GLU A 116 18.34 -4.41 9.39
C GLU A 116 19.45 -5.39 9.02
N ALA A 117 19.87 -5.46 7.75
CA ALA A 117 21.02 -6.26 7.35
C ALA A 117 22.30 -5.80 8.05
N GLN A 118 22.52 -4.49 8.15
CA GLN A 118 23.67 -3.93 8.86
C GLN A 118 23.61 -4.24 10.37
N ARG A 119 22.43 -4.09 11.01
CA ARG A 119 22.23 -4.47 12.42
C ARG A 119 22.57 -5.92 12.70
N LEU A 120 22.19 -6.84 11.81
CA LEU A 120 22.52 -8.27 11.92
C LEU A 120 24.02 -8.53 11.79
N VAL A 121 24.70 -7.84 10.86
CA VAL A 121 26.16 -7.95 10.70
C VAL A 121 26.87 -7.46 11.95
N ASP A 122 26.45 -6.33 12.51
CA ASP A 122 27.07 -5.75 13.70
C ASP A 122 26.85 -6.62 14.93
N LEU A 123 25.62 -7.15 15.12
CA LEU A 123 25.31 -8.08 16.21
C LEU A 123 26.22 -9.32 16.19
N ARG A 124 26.48 -9.88 15.00
CA ARG A 124 27.36 -11.05 14.83
C ARG A 124 28.84 -10.74 15.05
N ARG A 125 29.25 -9.49 14.91
CA ARG A 125 30.64 -9.06 15.20
C ARG A 125 30.87 -8.82 16.68
N THR A 126 29.83 -8.47 17.43
CA THR A 126 29.90 -8.18 18.88
C THR A 126 29.55 -9.37 19.78
N SER A 127 29.08 -10.49 19.20
CA SER A 127 28.80 -11.76 19.89
C SER A 127 29.99 -12.70 19.78
#